data_AF-A0A4R4TIK3-F1
#
_entry.id   AF-A0A4R4TIK3-F1
#
_cell.length_a   1.000
_cell.length_b   1.000
_cell.length_c   1.000
_cell.angle_alpha   90.00
_cell.angle_beta   90.00
_cell.angle_gamma   90.00
#
_symmetry.space_group_name_H-M   'P 1'
#
loop_
_entity.id
_entity.type
_entity.pdbx_description
1 polymer ?
#
loop_
_entity_poly.entity_id
_entity_poly.type
_entity_poly.pdbx_seq_one_letter_code
_entity_poly.pdbx_strand_id
1 'polypeptide(L)'
;MDEGVFGKAAQERAIAEVEAEMAVLCELLAEGLPLGLGEGREMVGGAMSEFLVEFFDTVRAKGSRPGTNGMITLPLLVHAVETGDPPAPARAIAVIHLLWWAAARHLDDLTDAPGAPSPGGVAAGTKVLAALAVGSHLPARLVADLPVSAGVRASLGDELSRCWLDAVDGQLRDLTCRASAATPASVLRSYEGKTGAPYAMAAASAACLAGADRRRVAGWRSFGRALGVVRQLVNDQRDLASGRHEDLANGTATYLLVHLLTSLPAARRREALALPAAARHSRSARAELTAWMLDDEVIDSYAASVAPLIEHAHGLLDTLGGEPGCVRELHGLVDETAGHMPGFRLAVA
;
A
#
# COMPACT_ATOMS: atom_id res chain seq x y z
N MET A 1 1.85 -29.56 14.45
CA MET A 1 1.14 -28.35 14.01
C MET A 1 0.92 -28.54 12.53
N ASP A 2 -0.33 -28.73 12.12
CA ASP A 2 -0.65 -28.95 10.71
C ASP A 2 -0.55 -27.59 10.01
N GLU A 3 0.44 -27.40 9.15
CA GLU A 3 0.77 -26.10 8.54
C GLU A 3 -0.29 -25.63 7.52
N GLY A 4 -1.38 -26.38 7.31
CA GLY A 4 -2.43 -26.02 6.36
C GLY A 4 -1.94 -25.98 4.91
N VAL A 5 -2.83 -25.64 3.98
CA VAL A 5 -2.52 -25.61 2.54
C VAL A 5 -1.53 -24.50 2.18
N PHE A 6 -1.46 -23.42 2.99
CA PHE A 6 -0.61 -22.27 2.75
C PHE A 6 0.08 -21.71 4.02
N GLY A 7 0.68 -22.62 4.81
CA GLY A 7 1.49 -22.24 5.97
C GLY A 7 2.77 -21.48 5.61
N LYS A 8 3.52 -21.08 6.65
CA LYS A 8 4.69 -20.20 6.54
C LYS A 8 5.72 -20.64 5.49
N ALA A 9 6.08 -21.91 5.44
CA ALA A 9 7.05 -22.41 4.46
C ALA A 9 6.52 -22.35 3.02
N ALA A 10 5.20 -22.51 2.81
CA ALA A 10 4.58 -22.35 1.50
C ALA A 10 4.52 -20.87 1.10
N GLN A 11 4.24 -19.97 2.04
CA GLN A 11 4.30 -18.53 1.83
C GLN A 11 5.70 -18.06 1.43
N GLU A 12 6.74 -18.50 2.16
CA GLU A 12 8.14 -18.15 1.85
C GLU A 12 8.56 -18.61 0.45
N ARG A 13 8.15 -19.82 0.04
CA ARG A 13 8.38 -20.31 -1.33
C ARG A 13 7.64 -19.46 -2.37
N ALA A 14 6.37 -19.16 -2.14
CA ALA A 14 5.58 -18.38 -3.09
C ALA A 14 6.10 -16.93 -3.21
N ILE A 15 6.59 -16.34 -2.12
CA ILE A 15 7.28 -15.04 -2.15
C ILE A 15 8.53 -15.12 -3.02
N ALA A 16 9.37 -16.15 -2.82
CA ALA A 16 10.59 -16.33 -3.61
C ALA A 16 10.27 -16.53 -5.11
N GLU A 17 9.18 -17.21 -5.44
CA GLU A 17 8.71 -17.38 -6.82
C GLU A 17 8.25 -16.07 -7.44
N VAL A 18 7.53 -15.22 -6.70
CA VAL A 18 7.14 -13.88 -7.17
C VAL A 18 8.37 -12.97 -7.34
N GLU A 19 9.35 -13.04 -6.44
CA GLU A 19 10.62 -12.33 -6.58
C GLU A 19 11.38 -12.79 -7.83
N ALA A 20 11.36 -14.10 -8.14
CA ALA A 20 11.94 -14.64 -9.35
C ALA A 20 11.20 -14.20 -10.62
N GLU A 21 9.85 -14.18 -10.62
CA GLU A 21 9.05 -13.65 -11.74
C GLU A 21 9.35 -12.16 -11.99
N MET A 22 9.52 -11.37 -10.93
CA MET A 22 9.95 -9.98 -11.04
C MET A 22 11.36 -9.83 -11.62
N ALA A 23 12.30 -10.69 -11.24
CA ALA A 23 13.66 -10.67 -11.80
C ALA A 23 13.66 -10.99 -13.30
N VAL A 24 12.92 -12.03 -13.72
CA VAL A 24 12.75 -12.38 -15.14
C VAL A 24 12.11 -11.22 -15.91
N LEU A 25 11.11 -10.56 -15.34
CA LEU A 25 10.50 -9.38 -15.96
C LEU A 25 11.51 -8.24 -16.17
N CYS A 26 12.39 -7.98 -15.19
CA CYS A 26 13.47 -7.00 -15.35
C CYS A 26 14.45 -7.38 -16.46
N GLU A 27 14.82 -8.65 -16.59
CA GLU A 27 15.69 -9.15 -17.66
C GLU A 27 15.04 -8.97 -19.04
N LEU A 28 13.78 -9.38 -19.20
CA LEU A 28 13.04 -9.20 -20.46
C LEU A 28 12.93 -7.72 -20.87
N LEU A 29 12.70 -6.84 -19.90
CA LEU A 29 12.68 -5.39 -20.12
C LEU A 29 14.07 -4.87 -20.52
N ALA A 30 15.15 -5.35 -19.88
CA ALA A 30 16.52 -4.94 -20.21
C ALA A 30 16.93 -5.35 -21.63
N GLU A 31 16.48 -6.53 -22.09
CA GLU A 31 16.70 -7.03 -23.44
C GLU A 31 15.81 -6.35 -24.51
N GLY A 32 14.91 -5.44 -24.10
CA GLY A 32 14.02 -4.72 -25.01
C GLY A 32 12.95 -5.61 -25.65
N LEU A 33 12.73 -6.80 -25.08
CA LEU A 33 11.78 -7.78 -25.62
C LEU A 33 10.34 -7.28 -25.49
N PRO A 34 9.52 -7.46 -26.55
CA PRO A 34 8.16 -6.96 -26.53
C PRO A 34 7.28 -7.81 -25.61
N LEU A 35 6.89 -7.24 -24.47
CA LEU A 35 5.86 -7.81 -23.59
C LEU A 35 4.48 -7.60 -24.23
N GLY A 36 4.05 -8.55 -25.07
CA GLY A 36 2.74 -8.52 -25.71
C GLY A 36 2.57 -7.43 -26.80
N LEU A 37 3.68 -6.92 -27.35
CA LEU A 37 3.69 -6.16 -28.61
C LEU A 37 4.12 -7.14 -29.72
N GLY A 38 3.55 -7.05 -30.91
CA GLY A 38 3.86 -7.99 -32.00
C GLY A 38 5.36 -8.15 -32.27
N GLU A 39 5.76 -9.31 -32.79
CA GLU A 39 7.16 -9.63 -33.12
C GLU A 39 7.86 -8.47 -33.86
N GLY A 40 9.08 -8.13 -33.43
CA GLY A 40 9.93 -7.14 -34.11
C GLY A 40 9.78 -5.69 -33.68
N ARG A 41 9.04 -5.36 -32.61
CA ARG A 41 9.09 -4.03 -31.98
C ARG A 41 10.05 -4.01 -30.80
N GLU A 42 11.17 -3.31 -30.96
CA GLU A 42 12.09 -2.96 -29.88
C GLU A 42 11.43 -1.91 -28.97
N MET A 43 11.34 -2.21 -27.67
CA MET A 43 10.97 -1.21 -26.67
C MET A 43 12.23 -0.59 -26.06
N VAL A 44 12.14 0.67 -25.62
CA VAL A 44 13.13 1.27 -24.71
C VAL A 44 12.90 0.70 -23.29
N GLY A 45 13.01 -0.61 -23.15
CA GLY A 45 12.71 -1.35 -21.93
C GLY A 45 13.79 -1.20 -20.85
N GLY A 46 15.03 -0.85 -21.25
CA GLY A 46 16.14 -0.61 -20.32
C GLY A 46 15.80 0.38 -19.20
N ALA A 47 15.12 1.49 -19.53
CA ALA A 47 14.71 2.48 -18.52
C ALA A 47 13.66 1.93 -17.52
N MET A 48 12.76 1.04 -17.97
CA MET A 48 11.79 0.38 -17.08
C MET A 48 12.47 -0.67 -16.20
N SER A 49 13.46 -1.40 -16.75
CA SER A 49 14.26 -2.36 -15.99
C SER A 49 15.09 -1.67 -14.91
N GLU A 50 15.84 -0.62 -15.26
CA GLU A 50 16.62 0.19 -14.31
C GLU A 50 15.73 0.76 -13.20
N PHE A 51 14.54 1.27 -13.56
CA PHE A 51 13.56 1.77 -12.60
C PHE A 51 13.13 0.70 -11.58
N LEU A 52 12.86 -0.53 -12.03
CA LEU A 52 12.46 -1.63 -11.16
C LEU A 52 13.61 -2.10 -10.27
N VAL A 53 14.83 -2.19 -10.81
CA VAL A 53 16.04 -2.54 -10.03
C VAL A 53 16.26 -1.52 -8.90
N GLU A 54 16.18 -0.21 -9.20
CA GLU A 54 16.31 0.86 -8.19
C GLU A 54 15.26 0.75 -7.08
N PHE A 55 14.00 0.41 -7.45
CA PHE A 55 12.95 0.17 -6.48
C PHE A 55 13.30 -0.98 -5.52
N PHE A 56 13.72 -2.14 -6.04
CA PHE A 56 14.06 -3.29 -5.19
C PHE A 56 15.29 -3.05 -4.32
N ASP A 57 16.30 -2.35 -4.83
CA ASP A 57 17.46 -1.95 -4.03
C ASP A 57 17.07 -0.99 -2.90
N THR A 58 16.14 -0.07 -3.17
CA THR A 58 15.59 0.83 -2.15
C THR A 58 14.80 0.06 -1.09
N VAL A 59 13.97 -0.91 -1.48
CA VAL A 59 13.22 -1.76 -0.56
C VAL A 59 14.16 -2.51 0.38
N ARG A 60 15.25 -3.08 -0.16
CA ARG A 60 16.30 -3.76 0.62
C ARG A 60 17.02 -2.80 1.57
N ALA A 61 17.46 -1.65 1.08
CA ALA A 61 18.21 -0.66 1.85
C ALA A 61 17.39 -0.04 3.00
N LYS A 62 16.10 0.25 2.78
CA LYS A 62 15.20 0.84 3.80
C LYS A 62 14.61 -0.19 4.76
N GLY A 63 14.99 -1.47 4.67
CA GLY A 63 14.46 -2.54 5.51
C GLY A 63 12.94 -2.73 5.37
N SER A 64 12.36 -2.39 4.22
CA SER A 64 10.91 -2.44 3.97
C SER A 64 10.40 -3.83 3.58
N ARG A 65 11.26 -4.85 3.69
CA ARG A 65 10.98 -6.23 3.31
C ARG A 65 9.72 -6.82 3.97
N PRO A 66 9.45 -6.62 5.28
CA PRO A 66 8.20 -7.11 5.88
C PRO A 66 6.95 -6.49 5.24
N GLY A 67 7.02 -5.20 4.87
CA GLY A 67 5.94 -4.50 4.16
C GLY A 67 5.69 -5.11 2.78
N THR A 68 6.75 -5.38 2.02
CA THR A 68 6.71 -6.02 0.70
C THR A 68 6.19 -7.45 0.75
N ASN A 69 6.57 -8.23 1.77
CA ASN A 69 6.05 -9.58 1.97
C ASN A 69 4.52 -9.56 2.06
N GLY A 70 3.94 -8.68 2.89
CA GLY A 70 2.48 -8.57 2.98
C GLY A 70 1.78 -8.12 1.68
N MET A 71 2.46 -7.34 0.83
CA MET A 71 1.93 -6.98 -0.51
C MET A 71 1.87 -8.19 -1.44
N ILE A 72 2.84 -9.09 -1.33
CA ILE A 72 2.90 -10.34 -2.10
C ILE A 72 1.91 -11.37 -1.55
N THR A 73 1.92 -11.57 -0.22
CA THR A 73 1.14 -12.62 0.43
C THR A 73 -0.36 -12.38 0.35
N LEU A 74 -0.83 -11.12 0.38
CA LEU A 74 -2.27 -10.80 0.32
C LEU A 74 -3.01 -11.46 -0.86
N PRO A 75 -2.68 -11.18 -2.14
CA PRO A 75 -3.40 -11.77 -3.26
C PRO A 75 -3.26 -13.30 -3.31
N LEU A 76 -2.14 -13.85 -2.84
CA LEU A 76 -1.93 -15.30 -2.77
C LEU A 76 -2.88 -15.95 -1.76
N LEU A 77 -2.96 -15.38 -0.54
CA LEU A 77 -3.87 -15.84 0.49
C LEU A 77 -5.32 -15.72 0.07
N VAL A 78 -5.73 -14.59 -0.51
CA VAL A 78 -7.12 -14.39 -0.96
C VAL A 78 -7.52 -15.45 -1.99
N HIS A 79 -6.65 -15.73 -2.96
CA HIS A 79 -6.92 -16.80 -3.93
C HIS A 79 -7.02 -18.17 -3.24
N ALA A 80 -6.08 -18.50 -2.35
CA ALA A 80 -6.08 -19.77 -1.64
C ALA A 80 -7.31 -19.94 -0.71
N VAL A 81 -7.81 -18.86 -0.10
CA VAL A 81 -9.06 -18.88 0.68
C VAL A 81 -10.26 -19.28 -0.20
N GLU A 82 -10.32 -18.78 -1.44
CA GLU A 82 -11.41 -19.06 -2.37
C GLU A 82 -11.34 -20.45 -3.00
N THR A 83 -10.14 -20.92 -3.34
CA THR A 83 -9.97 -22.17 -4.11
C THR A 83 -9.64 -23.38 -3.23
N GLY A 84 -9.02 -23.17 -2.07
CA GLY A 84 -8.42 -24.25 -1.28
C GLY A 84 -7.17 -24.88 -1.93
N ASP A 85 -6.64 -24.26 -2.99
CA ASP A 85 -5.53 -24.76 -3.82
C ASP A 85 -4.29 -23.85 -3.73
N PRO A 86 -3.10 -24.34 -4.13
CA PRO A 86 -1.89 -23.52 -4.20
C PRO A 86 -2.08 -22.25 -5.05
N PRO A 87 -1.55 -21.08 -4.62
CA PRO A 87 -1.91 -19.80 -5.21
C PRO A 87 -1.13 -19.43 -6.47
N ALA A 88 -0.67 -20.42 -7.24
CA ALA A 88 0.17 -20.19 -8.43
C ALA A 88 -0.46 -19.20 -9.44
N PRO A 89 -1.77 -19.24 -9.76
CA PRO A 89 -2.37 -18.25 -10.65
C PRO A 89 -2.31 -16.82 -10.09
N ALA A 90 -2.42 -16.66 -8.77
CA ALA A 90 -2.44 -15.37 -8.11
C ALA A 90 -1.07 -14.67 -8.01
N ARG A 91 0.04 -15.36 -8.38
CA ARG A 91 1.37 -14.74 -8.48
C ARG A 91 1.39 -13.56 -9.46
N ALA A 92 0.64 -13.67 -10.56
CA ALA A 92 0.51 -12.56 -11.50
C ALA A 92 -0.12 -11.31 -10.86
N ILE A 93 -1.08 -11.49 -9.93
CA ILE A 93 -1.69 -10.37 -9.20
C ILE A 93 -0.69 -9.78 -8.18
N ALA A 94 0.13 -10.62 -7.54
CA ALA A 94 1.22 -10.15 -6.68
C ALA A 94 2.26 -9.31 -7.45
N VAL A 95 2.69 -9.77 -8.63
CA VAL A 95 3.56 -9.02 -9.55
C VAL A 95 2.93 -7.68 -9.91
N ILE A 96 1.67 -7.67 -10.35
CA ILE A 96 0.93 -6.43 -10.69
C ILE A 96 0.86 -5.47 -9.49
N HIS A 97 0.61 -5.98 -8.29
CA HIS A 97 0.56 -5.18 -7.07
C HIS A 97 1.93 -4.56 -6.74
N LEU A 98 3.03 -5.29 -6.91
CA LEU A 98 4.39 -4.77 -6.74
C LEU A 98 4.74 -3.69 -7.78
N LEU A 99 4.40 -3.90 -9.04
CA LEU A 99 4.62 -2.93 -10.12
C LEU A 99 3.87 -1.61 -9.82
N TRP A 100 2.64 -1.71 -9.32
CA TRP A 100 1.88 -0.55 -8.88
C TRP A 100 2.60 0.20 -7.76
N TRP A 101 3.07 -0.50 -6.72
CA TRP A 101 3.79 0.12 -5.59
C TRP A 101 5.14 0.74 -6.01
N ALA A 102 5.84 0.13 -6.95
CA ALA A 102 7.08 0.68 -7.49
C ALA A 102 6.82 2.04 -8.15
N ALA A 103 5.77 2.13 -8.97
CA ALA A 103 5.36 3.38 -9.60
C ALA A 103 4.86 4.42 -8.59
N ALA A 104 3.95 4.02 -7.69
CA ALA A 104 3.34 4.92 -6.71
C ALA A 104 4.40 5.54 -5.79
N ARG A 105 5.36 4.74 -5.29
CA ARG A 105 6.45 5.25 -4.46
C ARG A 105 7.28 6.31 -5.15
N HIS A 106 7.63 6.08 -6.42
CA HIS A 106 8.41 7.06 -7.16
C HIS A 106 7.64 8.37 -7.38
N LEU A 107 6.36 8.27 -7.73
CA LEU A 107 5.51 9.44 -7.95
C LEU A 107 5.26 10.23 -6.64
N ASP A 108 5.13 9.55 -5.51
CA ASP A 108 5.00 10.15 -4.17
C ASP A 108 6.31 10.82 -3.73
N ASP A 109 7.46 10.16 -3.91
CA ASP A 109 8.77 10.74 -3.58
C ASP A 109 9.04 12.03 -4.41
N LEU A 110 8.54 12.12 -5.65
CA LEU A 110 8.62 13.34 -6.48
C LEU A 110 7.79 14.50 -5.93
N THR A 111 6.65 14.22 -5.27
CA THR A 111 5.82 15.28 -4.66
C THR A 111 6.38 15.75 -3.32
N ASP A 112 7.10 14.87 -2.62
CA ASP A 112 7.46 15.05 -1.21
C ASP A 112 8.91 15.55 -1.00
N ALA A 113 9.81 15.39 -1.97
CA ALA A 113 11.21 15.77 -1.80
C ALA A 113 11.46 17.30 -1.82
N PRO A 114 12.08 17.88 -0.76
CA PRO A 114 12.55 19.26 -0.80
C PRO A 114 13.70 19.38 -1.81
N GLY A 115 13.47 20.13 -2.89
CA GLY A 115 14.43 20.24 -3.98
C GLY A 115 14.27 19.16 -5.07
N ALA A 116 13.06 18.62 -5.25
CA ALA A 116 12.70 17.83 -6.42
C ALA A 116 13.37 18.41 -7.68
N PRO A 117 14.03 17.58 -8.51
CA PRO A 117 14.83 18.05 -9.63
C PRO A 117 13.99 19.03 -10.45
N SER A 118 14.60 20.17 -10.83
CA SER A 118 13.91 21.18 -11.64
C SER A 118 13.17 20.46 -12.79
N PRO A 119 11.86 20.76 -13.02
CA PRO A 119 11.00 19.99 -13.91
C PRO A 119 11.47 19.87 -15.38
N GLY A 120 12.62 20.43 -15.73
CA GLY A 120 13.23 20.39 -17.06
C GLY A 120 14.36 19.36 -17.27
N GLY A 121 14.70 18.52 -16.29
CA GLY A 121 15.76 17.51 -16.43
C GLY A 121 15.31 16.24 -17.17
N VAL A 122 16.01 15.85 -18.24
CA VAL A 122 15.71 14.62 -19.03
C VAL A 122 15.60 13.38 -18.13
N ALA A 123 16.47 13.24 -17.13
CA ALA A 123 16.44 12.11 -16.19
C ALA A 123 15.14 12.03 -15.36
N ALA A 124 14.58 13.17 -14.94
CA ALA A 124 13.31 13.20 -14.20
C ALA A 124 12.15 12.81 -15.13
N GLY A 125 12.15 13.32 -16.37
CA GLY A 125 11.18 12.93 -17.39
C GLY A 125 11.19 11.43 -17.69
N THR A 126 12.39 10.83 -17.81
CA THR A 126 12.54 9.38 -18.03
C THR A 126 11.92 8.56 -16.89
N LYS A 127 12.18 8.91 -15.63
CA LYS A 127 11.64 8.16 -14.48
C LYS A 127 10.13 8.31 -14.33
N VAL A 128 9.55 9.48 -14.64
CA VAL A 128 8.09 9.65 -14.67
C VAL A 128 7.44 8.77 -15.74
N LEU A 129 8.01 8.74 -16.94
CA LEU A 129 7.51 7.87 -18.02
C LEU A 129 7.67 6.39 -17.68
N ALA A 130 8.79 6.00 -17.05
CA ALA A 130 9.00 4.64 -16.57
C ALA A 130 7.96 4.27 -15.50
N ALA A 131 7.71 5.12 -14.50
CA ALA A 131 6.70 4.90 -13.48
C ALA A 131 5.30 4.73 -14.09
N LEU A 132 4.92 5.56 -15.07
CA LEU A 132 3.64 5.43 -15.79
C LEU A 132 3.54 4.09 -16.53
N ALA A 133 4.59 3.71 -17.27
CA ALA A 133 4.59 2.45 -18.01
C ALA A 133 4.57 1.23 -17.08
N VAL A 134 5.43 1.21 -16.07
CA VAL A 134 5.56 0.14 -15.06
C VAL A 134 4.29 0.01 -14.23
N GLY A 135 3.69 1.12 -13.79
CA GLY A 135 2.54 1.09 -12.88
C GLY A 135 1.19 0.89 -13.55
N SER A 136 1.05 1.19 -14.84
CA SER A 136 -0.27 1.13 -15.52
C SER A 136 -0.26 0.26 -16.78
N HIS A 137 0.63 0.52 -17.74
CA HIS A 137 0.59 -0.16 -19.04
C HIS A 137 1.11 -1.59 -18.98
N LEU A 138 2.18 -1.84 -18.22
CA LEU A 138 2.74 -3.17 -18.04
C LEU A 138 1.75 -4.10 -17.31
N PRO A 139 1.12 -3.70 -16.18
CA PRO A 139 0.04 -4.46 -15.57
C PRO A 139 -1.12 -4.76 -16.52
N ALA A 140 -1.54 -3.79 -17.35
CA ALA A 140 -2.59 -4.02 -18.33
C ALA A 140 -2.20 -5.07 -19.39
N ARG A 141 -0.92 -5.11 -19.79
CA ARG A 141 -0.38 -6.15 -20.70
C ARG A 141 -0.34 -7.51 -20.03
N LEU A 142 0.16 -7.59 -18.79
CA LEU A 142 0.14 -8.84 -18.02
C LEU A 142 -1.29 -9.39 -17.91
N VAL A 143 -2.27 -8.54 -17.58
CA VAL A 143 -3.69 -8.95 -17.56
C VAL A 143 -4.18 -9.39 -18.95
N ALA A 144 -3.76 -8.73 -20.03
CA ALA A 144 -4.14 -9.09 -21.40
C ALA A 144 -3.62 -10.47 -21.82
N ASP A 145 -2.46 -10.88 -21.31
CA ASP A 145 -1.79 -12.14 -21.68
C ASP A 145 -2.15 -13.32 -20.77
N LEU A 146 -2.82 -13.08 -19.63
CA LEU A 146 -3.22 -14.17 -18.72
C LEU A 146 -4.11 -15.22 -19.42
N PRO A 147 -3.93 -16.52 -19.16
CA PRO A 147 -4.75 -17.58 -19.76
C PRO A 147 -6.12 -17.73 -19.05
N VAL A 148 -6.92 -16.65 -19.04
CA VAL A 148 -8.23 -16.58 -18.36
C VAL A 148 -9.37 -16.26 -19.33
N SER A 149 -10.61 -16.48 -18.88
CA SER A 149 -11.80 -16.12 -19.65
C SER A 149 -11.88 -14.60 -19.90
N ALA A 150 -12.56 -14.20 -20.98
CA ALA A 150 -12.76 -12.78 -21.31
C ALA A 150 -13.45 -12.00 -20.17
N GLY A 151 -14.37 -12.65 -19.45
CA GLY A 151 -15.07 -12.04 -18.31
C GLY A 151 -14.15 -11.78 -17.11
N VAL A 152 -13.28 -12.73 -16.76
CA VAL A 152 -12.27 -12.54 -15.70
C VAL A 152 -11.29 -11.46 -16.11
N ARG A 153 -10.78 -11.51 -17.35
CA ARG A 153 -9.87 -10.49 -17.89
C ARG A 153 -10.43 -9.08 -17.82
N ALA A 154 -11.69 -8.89 -18.23
CA ALA A 154 -12.37 -7.60 -18.15
C ALA A 154 -12.51 -7.12 -16.70
N SER A 155 -12.80 -8.04 -15.77
CA SER A 155 -12.90 -7.71 -14.34
C SER A 155 -11.56 -7.27 -13.75
N LEU A 156 -10.45 -7.94 -14.11
CA LEU A 156 -9.10 -7.56 -13.70
C LEU A 156 -8.70 -6.18 -14.25
N GLY A 157 -8.99 -5.91 -15.53
CA GLY A 157 -8.74 -4.60 -16.14
C GLY A 157 -9.53 -3.47 -15.46
N ASP A 158 -10.77 -3.76 -15.05
CA ASP A 158 -11.61 -2.82 -14.32
C ASP A 158 -11.08 -2.57 -12.89
N GLU A 159 -10.63 -3.60 -12.16
CA GLU A 159 -9.98 -3.40 -10.86
C GLU A 159 -8.71 -2.55 -10.96
N LEU A 160 -7.89 -2.71 -12.01
CA LEU A 160 -6.72 -1.86 -12.23
C LEU A 160 -7.10 -0.40 -12.50
N SER A 161 -8.12 -0.17 -13.34
CA SER A 161 -8.61 1.18 -13.62
C SER A 161 -9.20 1.84 -12.37
N ARG A 162 -10.01 1.11 -11.61
CA ARG A 162 -10.57 1.59 -10.33
C ARG A 162 -9.47 1.96 -9.35
N CYS A 163 -8.47 1.10 -9.20
CA CYS A 163 -7.33 1.33 -8.32
C CYS A 163 -6.65 2.67 -8.59
N TRP A 164 -6.29 2.94 -9.85
CA TRP A 164 -5.60 4.17 -10.21
C TRP A 164 -6.45 5.41 -9.99
N LEU A 165 -7.74 5.36 -10.31
CA LEU A 165 -8.65 6.49 -10.07
C LEU A 165 -8.81 6.79 -8.57
N ASP A 166 -9.08 5.77 -7.76
CA ASP A 166 -9.24 5.92 -6.31
C ASP A 166 -7.93 6.38 -5.64
N ALA A 167 -6.78 5.85 -6.06
CA ALA A 167 -5.48 6.22 -5.50
C ALA A 167 -5.07 7.64 -5.85
N VAL A 168 -5.32 8.08 -7.09
CA VAL A 168 -5.06 9.47 -7.50
C VAL A 168 -6.00 10.44 -6.76
N ASP A 169 -7.29 10.12 -6.61
CA ASP A 169 -8.20 10.93 -5.79
C ASP A 169 -7.71 11.02 -4.34
N GLY A 170 -7.29 9.88 -3.77
CA GLY A 170 -6.71 9.81 -2.42
C GLY A 170 -5.46 10.68 -2.26
N GLN A 171 -4.54 10.63 -3.22
CA GLN A 171 -3.31 11.43 -3.24
C GLN A 171 -3.61 12.93 -3.41
N LEU A 172 -4.53 13.29 -4.30
CA LEU A 172 -4.93 14.69 -4.49
C LEU A 172 -5.58 15.26 -3.23
N ARG A 173 -6.39 14.46 -2.52
CA ARG A 173 -6.92 14.84 -1.20
C ARG A 173 -5.81 15.05 -0.19
N ASP A 174 -4.82 14.16 -0.13
CA ASP A 174 -3.68 14.26 0.78
C ASP A 174 -2.90 15.57 0.57
N LEU A 175 -2.49 15.83 -0.68
CA LEU A 175 -1.73 17.01 -1.08
C LEU A 175 -2.47 18.35 -0.85
N THR A 176 -3.79 18.34 -0.97
CA THR A 176 -4.62 19.53 -0.75
C THR A 176 -5.11 19.68 0.69
N CYS A 177 -5.00 18.62 1.50
CA CYS A 177 -5.44 18.63 2.88
C CYS A 177 -4.58 19.58 3.73
N ARG A 178 -5.23 20.33 4.62
CA ARG A 178 -4.55 21.17 5.61
C ARG A 178 -4.95 20.69 6.98
N ALA A 179 -3.98 20.43 7.85
CA ALA A 179 -4.23 19.95 9.21
C ALA A 179 -5.24 20.83 9.99
N SER A 180 -5.29 22.13 9.70
CA SER A 180 -6.23 23.07 10.33
C SER A 180 -7.70 22.88 9.94
N ALA A 181 -7.96 22.35 8.74
CA ALA A 181 -9.29 22.12 8.18
C ALA A 181 -9.64 20.62 8.08
N ALA A 182 -8.66 19.75 8.31
CA ALA A 182 -8.84 18.30 8.26
C ALA A 182 -9.72 17.80 9.41
N THR A 183 -10.41 16.69 9.15
CA THR A 183 -11.16 15.90 10.13
C THR A 183 -10.62 14.47 10.08
N PRO A 184 -10.75 13.67 11.16
CA PRO A 184 -10.34 12.26 11.14
C PRO A 184 -10.96 11.51 9.94
N ALA A 185 -12.24 11.75 9.67
CA ALA A 185 -12.94 11.16 8.53
C ALA A 185 -12.38 11.60 7.15
N SER A 186 -11.92 12.84 6.99
CA SER A 186 -11.33 13.28 5.72
C SER A 186 -9.96 12.66 5.48
N VAL A 187 -9.17 12.46 6.54
CA VAL A 187 -7.87 11.78 6.45
C VAL A 187 -8.06 10.31 6.10
N LEU A 188 -8.98 9.62 6.79
CA LEU A 188 -9.30 8.22 6.48
C LEU A 188 -9.76 8.03 5.02
N ARG A 189 -10.56 8.95 4.47
CA ARG A 189 -10.93 8.92 3.04
C ARG A 189 -9.72 9.05 2.10
N SER A 190 -8.72 9.85 2.48
CA SER A 190 -7.47 9.90 1.71
C SER A 190 -6.73 8.56 1.80
N TYR A 191 -6.66 7.96 2.99
CA TYR A 191 -5.98 6.68 3.21
C TYR A 191 -6.67 5.54 2.45
N GLU A 192 -8.01 5.51 2.46
CA GLU A 192 -8.83 4.56 1.69
C GLU A 192 -8.52 4.62 0.19
N GLY A 193 -8.21 5.79 -0.34
CA GLY A 193 -7.78 5.98 -1.73
C GLY A 193 -6.31 5.63 -1.92
N LYS A 194 -5.40 6.45 -1.39
CA LYS A 194 -3.94 6.40 -1.63
C LYS A 194 -3.35 5.01 -1.36
N THR A 195 -3.72 4.43 -0.22
CA THR A 195 -3.14 3.16 0.26
C THR A 195 -4.19 2.05 0.29
N GLY A 196 -5.46 2.34 0.55
CA GLY A 196 -6.53 1.34 0.54
C GLY A 196 -6.83 0.78 -0.84
N ALA A 197 -6.85 1.62 -1.89
CA ALA A 197 -7.20 1.20 -3.24
C ALA A 197 -6.29 0.11 -3.84
N PRO A 198 -4.95 0.19 -3.75
CA PRO A 198 -4.08 -0.88 -4.25
C PRO A 198 -4.25 -2.22 -3.52
N TYR A 199 -4.44 -2.22 -2.20
CA TYR A 199 -4.72 -3.45 -1.46
C TYR A 199 -6.12 -4.00 -1.81
N ALA A 200 -7.11 -3.13 -2.00
CA ALA A 200 -8.44 -3.50 -2.47
C ALA A 200 -8.40 -4.14 -3.87
N MET A 201 -7.61 -3.57 -4.78
CA MET A 201 -7.38 -4.11 -6.13
C MET A 201 -6.73 -5.48 -6.08
N ALA A 202 -5.68 -5.66 -5.28
CA ALA A 202 -4.99 -6.95 -5.18
C ALA A 202 -5.92 -8.05 -4.65
N ALA A 203 -6.67 -7.77 -3.57
CA ALA A 203 -7.61 -8.73 -3.00
C ALA A 203 -8.79 -9.05 -3.96
N ALA A 204 -9.42 -8.02 -4.53
CA ALA A 204 -10.53 -8.22 -5.47
C ALA A 204 -10.09 -8.95 -6.75
N SER A 205 -8.90 -8.64 -7.27
CA SER A 205 -8.34 -9.28 -8.46
C SER A 205 -8.02 -10.76 -8.21
N ALA A 206 -7.45 -11.09 -7.05
CA ALA A 206 -7.22 -12.48 -6.66
C ALA A 206 -8.53 -13.27 -6.53
N ALA A 207 -9.56 -12.69 -5.94
CA ALA A 207 -10.88 -13.30 -5.84
C ALA A 207 -11.54 -13.49 -7.23
N CYS A 208 -11.42 -12.50 -8.13
CA CYS A 208 -11.88 -12.64 -9.52
C CYS A 208 -11.17 -13.81 -10.23
N LEU A 209 -9.86 -13.95 -10.02
CA LEU A 209 -9.07 -15.01 -10.63
C LEU A 209 -9.44 -16.39 -10.09
N ALA A 210 -9.78 -16.48 -8.81
CA ALA A 210 -10.31 -17.68 -8.18
C ALA A 210 -11.75 -18.04 -8.60
N GLY A 211 -12.40 -17.20 -9.43
CA GLY A 211 -13.78 -17.44 -9.88
C GLY A 211 -14.85 -17.10 -8.84
N ALA A 212 -14.51 -16.31 -7.82
CA ALA A 212 -15.45 -15.88 -6.80
C ALA A 212 -16.60 -15.04 -7.40
N ASP A 213 -17.78 -15.12 -6.80
CA ASP A 213 -18.92 -14.31 -7.23
C ASP A 213 -18.75 -12.82 -6.92
N ARG A 214 -19.60 -11.98 -7.52
CA ARG A 214 -19.53 -10.51 -7.37
C ARG A 214 -19.62 -10.03 -5.92
N ARG A 215 -20.40 -10.72 -5.07
CA ARG A 215 -20.57 -10.34 -3.66
C ARG A 215 -19.28 -10.65 -2.89
N ARG A 216 -18.67 -11.81 -3.12
CA ARG A 216 -17.38 -12.18 -2.52
C ARG A 216 -16.27 -11.24 -2.98
N VAL A 217 -16.17 -10.96 -4.28
CA VAL A 217 -15.21 -9.97 -4.82
C VAL A 217 -15.39 -8.60 -4.17
N ALA A 218 -16.63 -8.15 -3.95
CA ALA A 218 -16.89 -6.90 -3.25
C ALA A 218 -16.45 -6.93 -1.79
N GLY A 219 -16.68 -8.03 -1.07
CA GLY A 219 -16.18 -8.21 0.29
C GLY A 219 -14.64 -8.20 0.36
N TRP A 220 -13.96 -8.87 -0.57
CA TRP A 220 -12.49 -8.84 -0.67
C TRP A 220 -11.95 -7.45 -0.97
N ARG A 221 -12.64 -6.69 -1.83
CA ARG A 221 -12.32 -5.29 -2.08
C ARG A 221 -12.41 -4.46 -0.80
N SER A 222 -13.49 -4.63 -0.03
CA SER A 222 -13.66 -3.96 1.27
C SER A 222 -12.57 -4.35 2.27
N PHE A 223 -12.24 -5.63 2.36
CA PHE A 223 -11.18 -6.11 3.25
C PHE A 223 -9.82 -5.53 2.87
N GLY A 224 -9.43 -5.62 1.59
CA GLY A 224 -8.16 -5.05 1.12
C GLY A 224 -8.08 -3.55 1.40
N ARG A 225 -9.18 -2.81 1.21
CA ARG A 225 -9.24 -1.39 1.54
C ARG A 225 -9.01 -1.14 3.03
N ALA A 226 -9.68 -1.88 3.91
CA ALA A 226 -9.52 -1.76 5.35
C ALA A 226 -8.09 -2.07 5.80
N LEU A 227 -7.48 -3.16 5.29
CA LEU A 227 -6.09 -3.50 5.55
C LEU A 227 -5.13 -2.39 5.10
N GLY A 228 -5.36 -1.80 3.93
CA GLY A 228 -4.57 -0.68 3.43
C GLY A 228 -4.64 0.56 4.33
N VAL A 229 -5.81 0.85 4.91
CA VAL A 229 -5.96 1.94 5.90
C VAL A 229 -5.14 1.66 7.16
N VAL A 230 -5.20 0.44 7.71
CA VAL A 230 -4.39 0.05 8.88
C VAL A 230 -2.90 0.17 8.55
N ARG A 231 -2.48 -0.20 7.34
CA ARG A 231 -1.09 -0.04 6.89
C ARG A 231 -0.65 1.42 6.78
N GLN A 232 -1.52 2.31 6.32
CA GLN A 232 -1.19 3.73 6.27
C GLN A 232 -1.01 4.31 7.68
N LEU A 233 -1.89 3.96 8.62
CA LEU A 233 -1.74 4.37 10.02
C LEU A 233 -0.38 3.94 10.59
N VAL A 234 0.04 2.70 10.33
CA VAL A 234 1.37 2.21 10.73
C VAL A 234 2.51 2.96 10.03
N ASN A 235 2.34 3.31 8.75
CA ASN A 235 3.35 4.05 8.02
C ASN A 235 3.61 5.43 8.65
N ASP A 236 2.55 6.17 8.99
CA ASP A 236 2.68 7.47 9.65
C ASP A 236 3.38 7.34 11.02
N GLN A 237 3.04 6.29 11.79
CA GLN A 237 3.71 6.02 13.06
C GLN A 237 5.20 5.70 12.88
N ARG A 238 5.54 4.97 11.81
CA ARG A 238 6.94 4.66 11.49
C ARG A 238 7.71 5.91 11.08
N ASP A 239 7.11 6.85 10.35
CA ASP A 239 7.74 8.14 10.07
C ASP A 239 8.07 8.88 11.38
N LEU A 240 7.08 9.02 12.25
CA LEU A 240 7.22 9.69 13.54
C LEU A 240 8.29 9.04 14.42
N ALA A 241 8.24 7.72 14.58
CA ALA A 241 9.18 6.95 15.41
C ALA A 241 10.61 6.92 14.84
N SER A 242 10.77 7.09 13.53
CA SER A 242 12.09 7.13 12.90
C SER A 242 12.86 8.44 13.14
N GLY A 243 12.18 9.48 13.62
CA GLY A 243 12.75 10.81 13.79
C GLY A 243 13.05 11.57 12.49
N ARG A 244 12.70 11.02 11.32
CA ARG A 244 12.80 11.73 10.04
C ARG A 244 11.78 12.87 9.97
N HIS A 245 10.57 12.62 10.49
CA HIS A 245 9.47 13.59 10.54
C HIS A 245 9.17 14.15 9.14
N GLU A 246 9.19 13.29 8.12
CA GLU A 246 8.93 13.65 6.73
C GLU A 246 7.52 14.20 6.60
N ASP A 247 6.53 13.57 7.24
CA ASP A 247 5.13 14.02 7.20
C ASP A 247 4.96 15.41 7.81
N LEU A 248 5.61 15.67 8.95
CA LEU A 248 5.56 16.98 9.60
C LEU A 248 6.31 18.06 8.80
N ALA A 249 7.42 17.70 8.15
CA ALA A 249 8.16 18.61 7.28
C ALA A 249 7.35 18.96 6.02
N ASN A 250 6.62 17.98 5.47
CA ASN A 250 5.74 18.13 4.31
C ASN A 250 4.40 18.78 4.68
N GLY A 251 4.10 18.90 5.97
CA GLY A 251 2.86 19.45 6.51
C GLY A 251 1.65 18.57 6.21
N THR A 252 1.88 17.28 6.04
CA THR A 252 0.88 16.24 5.81
C THR A 252 -0.08 16.18 7.00
N ALA A 253 -1.37 16.10 6.72
CA ALA A 253 -2.41 16.03 7.75
C ALA A 253 -2.63 14.57 8.20
N THR A 254 -1.65 13.98 8.88
CA THR A 254 -1.72 12.58 9.32
C THR A 254 -2.84 12.36 10.35
N TYR A 255 -3.33 11.11 10.45
CA TYR A 255 -4.47 10.80 11.32
C TYR A 255 -4.20 11.14 12.78
N LEU A 256 -3.00 10.84 13.32
CA LEU A 256 -2.63 11.18 14.69
C LEU A 256 -2.60 12.70 14.93
N LEU A 257 -2.06 13.47 13.97
CA LEU A 257 -2.03 14.93 14.08
C LEU A 257 -3.45 15.50 14.11
N VAL A 258 -4.32 15.04 13.22
CA VAL A 258 -5.70 15.52 13.15
C VAL A 258 -6.51 15.04 14.37
N HIS A 259 -6.24 13.84 14.88
CA HIS A 259 -6.80 13.34 16.13
C HIS A 259 -6.45 14.26 17.30
N LEU A 260 -5.16 14.57 17.50
CA LEU A 260 -4.71 15.55 18.50
C LEU A 260 -5.44 16.89 18.36
N LEU A 261 -5.47 17.47 17.15
CA LEU A 261 -6.07 18.79 16.93
C LEU A 261 -7.59 18.81 17.16
N THR A 262 -8.27 17.66 17.10
CA THR A 262 -9.71 17.55 17.30
C THR A 262 -10.10 17.12 18.72
N SER A 263 -9.20 16.46 19.45
CA SER A 263 -9.39 16.10 20.86
C SER A 263 -9.07 17.24 21.83
N LEU A 264 -8.23 18.21 21.42
CA LEU A 264 -7.84 19.33 22.26
C LEU A 264 -8.99 20.32 22.56
N PRO A 265 -9.08 20.84 23.80
CA PRO A 265 -9.96 21.96 24.13
C PRO A 265 -9.67 23.20 23.26
N ALA A 266 -10.69 24.02 22.99
CA ALA A 266 -10.59 25.15 22.06
C ALA A 266 -9.43 26.12 22.34
N ALA A 267 -9.08 26.35 23.61
CA ALA A 267 -7.94 27.18 24.00
C ALA A 267 -6.60 26.58 23.54
N ARG A 268 -6.33 25.32 23.90
CA ARG A 268 -5.11 24.58 23.52
C ARG A 268 -5.05 24.26 22.03
N ARG A 269 -6.21 24.08 21.39
CA ARG A 269 -6.30 23.86 19.93
C ARG A 269 -5.71 25.03 19.14
N ARG A 270 -5.92 26.27 19.56
CA ARG A 270 -5.35 27.44 18.86
C ARG A 270 -3.83 27.46 18.92
N GLU A 271 -3.25 27.11 20.06
CA GLU A 271 -1.80 26.98 20.23
C GLU A 271 -1.24 25.86 19.35
N ALA A 272 -1.88 24.68 19.40
CA ALA A 272 -1.48 23.53 18.60
C ALA A 272 -1.59 23.79 17.08
N LEU A 273 -2.57 24.56 16.62
CA LEU A 273 -2.75 24.87 15.19
C LEU A 273 -1.62 25.71 14.58
N ALA A 274 -0.85 26.45 15.38
CA ALA A 274 0.31 27.19 14.89
C ALA A 274 1.52 26.28 14.61
N LEU A 275 1.60 25.14 15.31
CA LEU A 275 2.76 24.23 15.25
C LEU A 275 2.92 23.53 13.89
N PRO A 276 1.87 22.98 13.22
CA PRO A 276 2.04 22.33 11.92
C PRO A 276 2.67 23.22 10.85
N ALA A 277 2.30 24.50 10.79
CA ALA A 277 2.88 25.43 9.84
C ALA A 277 4.36 25.70 10.15
N ALA A 278 4.70 25.88 11.43
CA ALA A 278 6.08 26.08 11.86
C ALA A 278 6.94 24.80 11.69
N ALA A 279 6.36 23.63 11.92
CA ALA A 279 6.99 22.32 11.82
C ALA A 279 7.54 22.03 10.40
N ARG A 280 6.99 22.66 9.36
CA ARG A 280 7.55 22.56 8.00
C ARG A 280 8.99 23.07 7.91
N HIS A 281 9.32 24.10 8.69
CA HIS A 281 10.57 24.86 8.54
C HIS A 281 11.45 24.85 9.80
N SER A 282 10.93 24.40 10.94
CA SER A 282 11.64 24.40 12.22
C SER A 282 11.70 23.00 12.82
N ARG A 283 12.93 22.49 13.01
CA ARG A 283 13.17 21.25 13.75
C ARG A 283 12.66 21.35 15.20
N SER A 284 12.78 22.53 15.83
CA SER A 284 12.26 22.74 17.18
C SER A 284 10.74 22.63 17.23
N ALA A 285 10.04 23.19 16.24
CA ALA A 285 8.58 23.08 16.15
C ALA A 285 8.14 21.63 15.85
N ARG A 286 8.91 20.88 15.04
CA ARG A 286 8.67 19.44 14.83
C ARG A 286 8.82 18.65 16.12
N ALA A 287 9.87 18.91 16.91
CA ALA A 287 10.09 18.24 18.19
C ALA A 287 8.97 18.57 19.19
N GLU A 288 8.56 19.83 19.27
CA GLU A 288 7.44 20.25 20.12
C GLU A 288 6.12 19.59 19.71
N LEU A 289 5.76 19.64 18.42
CA LEU A 289 4.55 19.00 17.92
C LEU A 289 4.56 17.48 18.12
N THR A 290 5.72 16.84 17.90
CA THR A 290 5.91 15.41 18.17
C THR A 290 5.68 15.09 19.64
N ALA A 291 6.18 15.91 20.57
CA ALA A 291 5.95 15.69 21.99
C ALA A 291 4.46 15.76 22.37
N TRP A 292 3.69 16.65 21.74
CA TRP A 292 2.24 16.70 21.94
C TRP A 292 1.52 15.49 21.34
N MET A 293 1.96 15.02 20.17
CA MET A 293 1.37 13.86 19.50
C MET A 293 1.67 12.54 20.23
N LEU A 294 2.80 12.48 20.93
CA LEU A 294 3.25 11.30 21.68
C LEU A 294 2.93 11.38 23.19
N ASP A 295 2.13 12.36 23.62
CA ASP A 295 1.61 12.42 24.98
C ASP A 295 0.71 11.19 25.25
N ASP A 296 0.85 10.59 26.43
CA ASP A 296 0.20 9.31 26.76
C ASP A 296 -1.34 9.39 26.62
N GLU A 297 -1.96 10.50 27.04
CA GLU A 297 -3.43 10.67 26.92
C GLU A 297 -3.87 10.74 25.44
N VAL A 298 -3.03 11.33 24.59
CA VAL A 298 -3.30 11.46 23.15
C VAL A 298 -3.14 10.11 22.47
N ILE A 299 -2.09 9.34 22.81
CA ILE A 299 -1.86 8.01 22.27
C ILE A 299 -2.95 7.03 22.69
N ASP A 300 -3.39 7.06 23.95
CA ASP A 300 -4.47 6.20 24.43
C ASP A 300 -5.79 6.51 23.71
N SER A 301 -6.12 7.80 23.58
CA SER A 301 -7.31 8.23 22.83
C SER A 301 -7.22 7.89 21.34
N TYR A 302 -6.03 8.02 20.74
CA TYR A 302 -5.78 7.64 19.35
C TYR A 302 -5.96 6.14 19.16
N ALA A 303 -5.39 5.32 20.05
CA ALA A 303 -5.53 3.88 20.00
C ALA A 303 -7.01 3.47 20.08
N ALA A 304 -7.76 4.05 21.02
CA ALA A 304 -9.20 3.83 21.11
C ALA A 304 -9.97 4.19 19.83
N SER A 305 -9.52 5.23 19.09
CA SER A 305 -10.13 5.62 17.81
C SER A 305 -9.78 4.68 16.65
N VAL A 306 -8.63 4.00 16.70
CA VAL A 306 -8.14 3.09 15.66
C VAL A 306 -8.65 1.66 15.86
N ALA A 307 -8.90 1.22 17.10
CA ALA A 307 -9.36 -0.14 17.41
C ALA A 307 -10.58 -0.59 16.56
N PRO A 308 -11.63 0.22 16.35
CA PRO A 308 -12.76 -0.17 15.50
C PRO A 308 -12.40 -0.43 14.04
N LEU A 309 -11.32 0.19 13.52
CA LEU A 309 -10.85 -0.04 12.15
C LEU A 309 -10.19 -1.42 12.01
N ILE A 310 -9.45 -1.84 13.03
CA ILE A 310 -8.83 -3.17 13.12
C ILE A 310 -9.92 -4.24 13.27
N GLU A 311 -10.86 -4.02 14.21
CA GLU A 311 -12.02 -4.90 14.40
C GLU A 311 -12.84 -5.05 13.12
N HIS A 312 -13.03 -3.96 12.37
CA HIS A 312 -13.71 -4.01 11.08
C HIS A 312 -12.99 -4.89 10.05
N ALA A 313 -11.66 -4.82 9.97
CA ALA A 313 -10.88 -5.66 9.07
C ALA A 313 -11.04 -7.16 9.41
N HIS A 314 -11.00 -7.53 10.69
CA HIS A 314 -11.26 -8.89 11.14
C HIS A 314 -12.71 -9.33 10.87
N GLY A 315 -13.70 -8.49 11.17
CA GLY A 315 -15.11 -8.81 10.94
C GLY A 315 -15.44 -9.05 9.45
N LEU A 316 -14.71 -8.39 8.54
CA LEU A 316 -14.81 -8.67 7.11
C LEU A 316 -14.28 -10.06 6.76
N LEU A 317 -13.15 -10.49 7.35
CA LEU A 317 -12.61 -11.84 7.16
C LEU A 317 -13.54 -12.91 7.73
N ASP A 318 -14.09 -12.69 8.93
CA ASP A 318 -15.07 -13.59 9.55
C ASP A 318 -16.31 -13.77 8.66
N THR A 319 -16.76 -12.68 8.03
CA THR A 319 -17.92 -12.70 7.12
C THR A 319 -17.61 -13.39 5.80
N LEU A 320 -16.39 -13.22 5.27
CA LEU A 320 -15.96 -13.82 4.01
C LEU A 320 -15.75 -15.33 4.14
N GLY A 321 -15.15 -15.79 5.24
CA GLY A 321 -14.81 -17.20 5.47
C GLY A 321 -13.99 -17.81 4.33
N GLY A 322 -14.03 -19.14 4.21
CA GLY A 322 -13.30 -19.93 3.20
C GLY A 322 -12.36 -20.95 3.84
N GLU A 323 -11.22 -21.23 3.22
CA GLU A 323 -10.23 -22.17 3.76
C GLU A 323 -9.71 -21.68 5.15
N PRO A 324 -9.97 -22.43 6.25
CA PRO A 324 -9.70 -21.93 7.61
C PRO A 324 -8.23 -21.61 7.91
N GLY A 325 -7.29 -22.33 7.30
CA GLY A 325 -5.86 -22.05 7.44
C GLY A 325 -5.51 -20.69 6.86
N CYS A 326 -5.89 -20.44 5.60
CA CYS A 326 -5.61 -19.19 4.90
C CYS A 326 -6.36 -17.99 5.52
N VAL A 327 -7.59 -18.19 6.01
CA VAL A 327 -8.32 -17.14 6.75
C VAL A 327 -7.54 -16.77 8.02
N ARG A 328 -7.04 -17.75 8.77
CA ARG A 328 -6.21 -17.49 9.97
C ARG A 328 -4.94 -16.70 9.64
N GLU A 329 -4.27 -17.04 8.54
CA GLU A 329 -3.10 -16.30 8.06
C GLU A 329 -3.45 -14.85 7.67
N LEU A 330 -4.63 -14.60 7.10
CA LEU A 330 -5.10 -13.24 6.82
C LEU A 330 -5.41 -12.45 8.10
N HIS A 331 -5.96 -13.08 9.14
CA HIS A 331 -6.05 -12.44 10.46
C HIS A 331 -4.66 -12.11 10.99
N GLY A 332 -3.71 -13.05 10.88
CA GLY A 332 -2.31 -12.83 11.23
C GLY A 332 -1.69 -11.64 10.51
N LEU A 333 -1.99 -11.44 9.22
CA LEU A 333 -1.51 -10.26 8.47
C LEU A 333 -2.07 -8.93 9.01
N VAL A 334 -3.33 -8.93 9.47
CA VAL A 334 -3.93 -7.76 10.14
C VAL A 334 -3.25 -7.51 11.48
N ASP A 335 -3.09 -8.56 12.30
CA ASP A 335 -2.47 -8.49 13.62
C ASP A 335 -1.01 -8.04 13.56
N GLU A 336 -0.22 -8.63 12.66
CA GLU A 336 1.17 -8.24 12.41
C GLU A 336 1.25 -6.78 12.00
N THR A 337 0.34 -6.32 11.13
CA THR A 337 0.30 -4.91 10.73
C THR A 337 0.00 -4.03 11.94
N ALA A 338 -1.09 -4.32 12.67
CA ALA A 338 -1.53 -3.51 13.80
C ALA A 338 -0.53 -3.50 14.98
N GLY A 339 0.19 -4.60 15.19
CA GLY A 339 1.19 -4.75 16.26
C GLY A 339 2.37 -3.77 16.19
N HIS A 340 2.54 -3.07 15.07
CA HIS A 340 3.54 -2.00 14.92
C HIS A 340 3.09 -0.65 15.51
N MET A 341 1.81 -0.48 15.86
CA MET A 341 1.30 0.78 16.43
C MET A 341 1.50 0.87 17.95
N PRO A 342 1.83 2.06 18.50
CA PRO A 342 1.79 2.30 19.94
C PRO A 342 0.41 1.96 20.53
N GLY A 343 0.36 1.36 21.73
CA GLY A 343 -0.88 0.88 22.36
C GLY A 343 -1.40 -0.47 21.86
N PHE A 344 -0.96 -0.91 20.67
CA PHE A 344 -1.27 -2.22 20.09
C PHE A 344 -0.05 -3.13 19.98
N ARG A 345 1.11 -2.70 20.48
CA ARG A 345 2.26 -3.59 20.70
C ARG A 345 1.81 -4.69 21.65
N LEU A 346 1.45 -5.84 21.09
CA LEU A 346 1.35 -7.07 21.86
C LEU A 346 2.66 -7.17 22.65
N ALA A 347 2.56 -7.38 23.96
CA ALA A 347 3.72 -7.78 24.75
C ALA A 347 4.20 -9.11 24.18
N VAL A 348 5.08 -9.06 23.17
CA VAL A 348 5.78 -10.21 22.66
C VAL A 348 6.76 -10.60 23.76
N ALA A 349 6.37 -11.61 24.54
CA ALA A 349 7.27 -12.35 25.39
C ALA A 349 8.25 -13.17 24.53
#